data_AF-A0A351SGS3-F1
#
_entry.id   AF-A0A351SGS3-F1
#
_cell.length_a   1.000
_cell.length_b   1.000
_cell.length_c   1.000
_cell.angle_alpha   90.00
_cell.angle_beta   90.00
_cell.angle_gamma   90.00
#
_symmetry.space_group_name_H-M   'P 1'
#
loop_
_entity.id
_entity.type
_entity.pdbx_description
1 polymer ?
#
loop_
_entity_poly.entity_id
_entity_poly.type
_entity_poly.pdbx_seq_one_letter_code
_entity_poly.pdbx_strand_id
1 'polypeptide(L)'
;PPLCWDDAQTPLLGHRINPFKAMMTRIEPEKVAAMVDASKEDLEKAQQTMSAVSEHPNEPLADEITFEDFSKIDLRVAEIIAAEHVEAANKLLKLTLSLGNDRRTVFAGIKSAYSPEDLVGR
;
A
#
# COMPACT_ATOMS: atom_id res chain seq x y z
N PRO A 1 0.74 13.51 -36.15
CA PRO A 1 1.09 12.47 -37.15
C PRO A 1 2.55 12.02 -36.96
N PRO A 2 2.88 10.73 -37.13
CA PRO A 2 4.27 10.28 -37.13
C PRO A 2 4.99 10.82 -38.37
N LEU A 3 6.27 11.17 -38.22
CA LEU A 3 7.13 11.64 -39.32
C LEU A 3 7.34 10.49 -40.33
N CYS A 4 7.10 10.74 -41.61
CA CYS A 4 7.30 9.78 -42.70
C CYS A 4 8.55 10.14 -43.53
N TRP A 5 9.02 9.20 -44.35
CA TRP A 5 10.24 9.40 -45.14
C TRP A 5 10.13 10.52 -46.19
N ASP A 6 8.92 10.80 -46.68
CA ASP A 6 8.69 11.90 -47.62
C ASP A 6 8.90 13.29 -46.98
N ASP A 7 8.78 13.40 -45.65
CA ASP A 7 9.02 14.67 -44.93
C ASP A 7 10.47 15.14 -45.06
N ALA A 8 11.41 14.24 -45.41
CA ALA A 8 12.82 14.57 -45.64
C ALA A 8 13.03 15.51 -46.84
N GLN A 9 12.08 15.57 -47.77
CA GLN A 9 12.13 16.48 -48.94
C GLN A 9 11.73 17.91 -48.61
N THR A 10 11.20 18.17 -47.41
CA THR A 10 10.77 19.51 -46.99
C THR A 10 11.79 20.11 -46.02
N PRO A 11 12.73 20.94 -46.48
CA PRO A 11 13.73 21.54 -45.59
C PRO A 11 13.04 22.48 -44.60
N LEU A 12 13.34 22.33 -43.32
CA LEU A 12 12.83 23.18 -42.26
C LEU A 12 13.60 24.51 -42.25
N LEU A 13 13.18 25.49 -43.05
CA LEU A 13 13.96 26.73 -43.28
C LEU A 13 13.78 27.82 -42.19
N GLY A 14 13.09 27.51 -41.08
CA GLY A 14 12.73 28.47 -40.02
C GLY A 14 13.26 28.15 -38.61
N HIS A 15 14.20 27.21 -38.47
CA HIS A 15 14.74 26.81 -37.17
C HIS A 15 16.26 26.95 -37.14
N ARG A 16 16.80 27.41 -36.01
CA ARG A 16 18.24 27.47 -35.76
C ARG A 16 18.68 26.21 -35.03
N ILE A 17 19.72 25.55 -35.54
CA ILE A 17 20.37 24.45 -34.83
C ILE A 17 21.08 25.05 -33.61
N ASN A 18 20.76 24.52 -32.43
CA ASN A 18 21.38 24.96 -31.18
C ASN A 18 22.87 24.59 -31.17
N PRO A 19 23.72 25.41 -30.51
CA PRO A 19 25.12 25.05 -30.32
C PRO A 19 25.23 23.69 -29.61
N PHE A 20 26.21 22.90 -30.04
CA PHE A 20 26.44 21.56 -29.54
C PHE A 20 26.65 21.56 -28.01
N LYS A 21 25.85 20.77 -27.30
CA LYS A 21 26.01 20.47 -25.87
C LYS A 21 26.22 18.97 -25.71
N ALA A 22 27.40 18.57 -25.23
CA ALA A 22 27.67 17.17 -24.90
C ALA A 22 26.74 16.76 -23.74
N MET A 23 25.80 15.85 -24.01
CA MET A 23 24.77 15.44 -23.04
C MET A 23 25.23 14.33 -22.10
N MET A 24 26.20 13.52 -22.52
CA MET A 24 26.77 12.45 -21.71
C MET A 24 28.26 12.29 -22.00
N THR A 25 29.04 12.18 -20.94
CA THR A 25 30.45 11.76 -20.98
C THR A 25 30.51 10.28 -20.61
N ARG A 26 31.52 9.56 -21.12
CA ARG A 26 31.76 8.17 -20.73
C ARG A 26 31.88 8.08 -19.20
N ILE A 27 31.08 7.22 -18.59
CA ILE A 27 31.12 6.99 -17.15
C ILE A 27 32.36 6.14 -16.87
N GLU A 28 33.24 6.64 -16.00
CA GLU A 28 34.41 5.92 -15.51
C GLU A 28 33.98 4.74 -14.63
N PRO A 29 34.59 3.55 -14.76
CA PRO A 29 34.21 2.35 -14.02
C PRO A 29 34.29 2.53 -12.49
N GLU A 30 35.18 3.40 -12.00
CA GLU A 30 35.31 3.73 -10.58
C GLU A 30 34.07 4.42 -10.01
N LYS A 31 33.40 5.28 -10.79
CA LYS A 31 32.17 5.97 -10.36
C LYS A 31 30.97 5.03 -10.31
N VAL A 32 30.96 4.00 -11.16
CA VAL A 32 29.93 2.94 -11.11
C VAL A 32 30.10 2.12 -9.85
N ALA A 33 31.33 1.73 -9.50
CA ALA A 33 31.61 0.99 -8.27
C ALA A 33 31.18 1.78 -7.02
N ALA A 34 31.55 3.07 -6.94
CA ALA A 34 31.16 3.93 -5.83
C ALA A 34 29.63 4.10 -5.69
N MET A 35 28.89 4.17 -6.80
CA MET A 35 27.43 4.29 -6.79
C MET A 35 26.73 2.99 -6.37
N VAL A 36 27.30 1.85 -6.76
CA VAL A 36 26.79 0.52 -6.39
C VAL A 36 27.03 0.24 -4.90
N ASP A 37 28.20 0.59 -4.37
CA ASP A 37 28.49 0.38 -2.95
C ASP A 37 27.66 1.31 -2.05
N ALA A 38 27.47 2.56 -2.44
CA ALA A 38 26.53 3.48 -1.76
C ALA A 38 25.09 2.95 -1.76
N SER A 39 24.67 2.21 -2.81
CA SER A 39 23.33 1.64 -2.89
C SER A 39 23.14 0.36 -2.06
N LYS A 40 24.22 -0.38 -1.75
CA LYS A 40 24.12 -1.61 -0.94
C LYS A 40 23.75 -1.32 0.51
N GLU A 41 24.30 -0.27 1.10
CA GLU A 41 24.01 0.11 2.49
C GLU A 41 22.54 0.56 2.68
N ASP A 42 21.96 1.24 1.68
CA ASP A 42 20.54 1.61 1.67
C ASP A 42 19.60 0.39 1.46
N LEU A 43 20.02 -0.58 0.66
CA LEU A 43 19.28 -1.84 0.46
C LEU A 43 19.24 -2.68 1.74
N GLU A 44 20.33 -2.75 2.50
CA GLU A 44 20.38 -3.52 3.76
C GLU A 44 19.47 -2.90 4.84
N LYS A 45 19.39 -1.57 4.93
CA LYS A 45 18.43 -0.87 5.83
C LYS A 45 16.98 -1.05 5.39
N ALA A 46 16.70 -1.06 4.08
CA ALA A 46 15.36 -1.33 3.57
C ALA A 46 14.90 -2.77 3.88
N GLN A 47 15.82 -3.74 3.79
CA GLN A 47 15.52 -5.17 4.02
C GLN A 47 15.19 -5.48 5.49
N GLN A 48 15.85 -4.82 6.44
CA GLN A 48 15.55 -4.96 7.87
C GLN A 48 14.18 -4.37 8.27
N THR A 49 13.67 -3.38 7.53
CA THR A 49 12.39 -2.73 7.84
C THR A 49 11.18 -3.50 7.28
N MET A 50 11.35 -4.23 6.16
CA MET A 50 10.31 -5.09 5.59
C MET A 50 10.19 -6.46 6.26
N SER A 51 11.27 -6.95 6.90
CA SER A 51 11.27 -8.29 7.51
C SER A 51 10.48 -8.37 8.82
N ALA A 52 10.13 -7.23 9.43
CA ALA A 52 9.38 -7.18 10.69
C ALA A 52 7.84 -7.18 10.51
N VAL A 53 7.32 -7.10 9.28
CA VAL A 53 5.87 -6.98 9.00
C VAL A 53 5.28 -8.23 8.33
N SER A 54 6.11 -9.17 7.87
CA SER A 54 5.67 -10.33 7.09
C SER A 54 6.12 -11.66 7.70
N GLU A 55 5.92 -11.85 9.00
CA GLU A 55 5.87 -13.19 9.60
C GLU A 55 4.41 -13.60 9.84
N HIS A 56 3.64 -13.71 8.75
CA HIS A 56 2.51 -14.61 8.77
C HIS A 56 3.03 -15.97 8.32
N PRO A 57 2.89 -17.04 9.14
CA PRO A 57 3.15 -18.39 8.66
C PRO A 57 2.37 -18.59 7.37
N ASN A 58 3.02 -19.17 6.36
CA ASN A 58 2.35 -19.56 5.11
C ASN A 58 1.45 -20.75 5.45
N GLU A 59 0.32 -20.46 6.10
CA GLU A 59 -0.69 -21.44 6.44
C GLU A 59 -1.29 -21.97 5.13
N PRO A 60 -1.42 -23.30 4.97
CA PRO A 60 -2.10 -23.85 3.83
C PRO A 60 -3.51 -23.24 3.75
N LEU A 61 -3.93 -22.86 2.53
CA LEU A 61 -5.28 -22.36 2.32
C LEU A 61 -6.27 -23.37 2.91
N ALA A 62 -7.16 -22.88 3.77
CA ALA A 62 -8.23 -23.69 4.31
C ALA A 62 -9.10 -24.25 3.18
N ASP A 63 -9.70 -25.42 3.41
CA ASP A 63 -10.61 -26.04 2.46
C ASP A 63 -11.79 -25.12 2.12
N GLU A 64 -12.28 -25.21 0.88
CA GLU A 64 -13.44 -24.44 0.43
C GLU A 64 -14.70 -24.86 1.20
N ILE A 65 -15.51 -23.88 1.59
CA ILE A 65 -16.81 -24.12 2.23
C ILE A 65 -17.93 -24.17 1.19
N THR A 66 -19.02 -24.87 1.51
CA THR A 66 -20.20 -24.91 0.64
C THR A 66 -21.03 -23.62 0.75
N PHE A 67 -21.83 -23.32 -0.29
CA PHE A 67 -22.73 -22.16 -0.27
C PHE A 67 -23.78 -22.25 0.86
N GLU A 68 -24.24 -23.45 1.19
CA GLU A 68 -25.20 -23.65 2.29
C GLU A 68 -24.61 -23.19 3.63
N ASP A 69 -23.32 -23.43 3.87
CA ASP A 69 -22.67 -23.01 5.11
C ASP A 69 -22.51 -21.49 5.19
N PHE A 70 -22.18 -20.84 4.07
CA PHE A 70 -22.18 -19.38 4.00
C PHE A 70 -23.57 -18.78 4.26
N SER A 71 -24.63 -19.40 3.71
CA SER A 71 -26.01 -18.92 3.88
C SER A 71 -26.53 -18.95 5.33
N LYS A 72 -25.93 -19.76 6.20
CA LYS A 72 -26.27 -19.83 7.63
C LYS A 72 -25.73 -18.63 8.43
N ILE A 73 -24.77 -17.87 7.87
CA ILE A 73 -24.13 -16.73 8.54
C ILE A 73 -24.90 -15.44 8.20
N ASP A 74 -25.36 -14.73 9.23
CA ASP A 74 -26.06 -13.45 9.09
C ASP A 74 -25.07 -12.28 9.21
N LEU A 75 -24.54 -11.83 8.06
CA LEU A 75 -23.65 -10.67 7.97
C LEU A 75 -24.47 -9.40 7.70
N ARG A 76 -24.38 -8.42 8.60
CA ARG A 76 -25.10 -7.14 8.50
C ARG A 76 -24.17 -5.95 8.63
N VAL A 77 -24.53 -4.86 7.96
CA VAL A 77 -23.91 -3.55 8.14
C VAL A 77 -24.51 -2.89 9.37
N ALA A 78 -23.66 -2.32 10.22
CA ALA A 78 -24.06 -1.63 11.44
C ALA A 78 -23.20 -0.38 11.61
N GLU A 79 -23.77 0.66 12.21
CA GLU A 79 -23.06 1.91 12.51
C GLU A 79 -22.47 1.85 13.92
N ILE A 80 -21.23 2.29 14.09
CA ILE A 80 -20.57 2.35 15.39
C ILE A 80 -21.02 3.61 16.14
N ILE A 81 -21.84 3.45 17.18
CA ILE A 81 -22.34 4.57 17.99
C ILE A 81 -21.40 4.96 19.14
N ALA A 82 -20.59 4.03 19.61
CA ALA A 82 -19.63 4.25 20.69
C ALA A 82 -18.46 3.27 20.59
N ALA A 83 -17.27 3.76 20.90
CA ALA A 83 -16.05 2.96 20.98
C ALA A 83 -15.29 3.34 22.26
N GLU A 84 -14.91 2.33 23.05
CA GLU A 84 -14.23 2.50 24.33
C GLU A 84 -13.00 1.60 24.42
N HIS A 85 -11.97 2.08 25.11
CA HIS A 85 -10.83 1.24 25.48
C HIS A 85 -11.23 0.26 26.59
N VAL A 86 -10.74 -0.98 26.48
CA VAL A 86 -10.86 -1.96 27.54
C VAL A 86 -9.58 -1.93 28.36
N GLU A 87 -9.66 -1.41 29.59
CA GLU A 87 -8.52 -1.31 30.52
C GLU A 87 -7.85 -2.68 30.78
N ALA A 88 -8.63 -3.76 30.77
CA ALA A 88 -8.15 -5.12 30.99
C ALA A 88 -7.47 -5.75 29.74
N ALA A 89 -7.51 -5.11 28.57
CA ALA A 89 -7.05 -5.72 27.32
C ALA A 89 -6.23 -4.74 26.45
N ASN A 90 -4.96 -5.09 26.25
CA ASN A 90 -4.02 -4.28 25.47
C ASN A 90 -4.33 -4.23 23.96
N LYS A 91 -5.11 -5.18 23.44
CA LYS A 91 -5.42 -5.32 22.01
C LYS A 91 -6.88 -5.12 21.64
N LEU A 92 -7.78 -5.01 22.62
CA LEU A 92 -9.23 -4.99 22.38
C LEU A 92 -9.82 -3.59 22.54
N LEU A 93 -10.78 -3.27 21.67
CA LEU A 93 -11.72 -2.17 21.79
C LEU A 93 -13.12 -2.71 22.01
N LYS A 94 -13.89 -2.06 22.86
CA LYS A 94 -15.32 -2.32 23.05
C LYS A 94 -16.09 -1.40 22.13
N LEU A 95 -16.83 -1.98 21.18
CA LEU A 95 -17.63 -1.25 20.21
C LEU A 95 -19.11 -1.50 20.49
N THR A 96 -19.90 -0.44 20.51
CA THR A 96 -21.36 -0.53 20.48
C THR A 96 -21.84 -0.20 19.09
N LEU A 97 -22.51 -1.17 18.45
CA LEU A 97 -23.02 -1.12 17.10
C LEU A 97 -24.53 -0.89 17.12
N SER A 98 -25.04 -0.08 16.20
CA SER A 98 -26.46 0.09 15.92
C SER A 98 -26.85 -0.58 14.61
N LEU A 99 -27.86 -1.45 14.67
CA LEU A 99 -28.47 -2.09 13.51
C LEU A 99 -29.81 -1.40 13.16
N GLY A 100 -29.91 -0.09 13.42
CA GLY A 100 -31.16 0.68 13.34
C GLY A 100 -32.02 0.51 14.59
N ASN A 101 -32.69 -0.63 14.72
CA ASN A 101 -33.64 -0.86 15.83
C ASN A 101 -32.97 -1.49 17.07
N ASP A 102 -31.87 -2.21 16.87
CA ASP A 102 -31.17 -2.95 17.91
C ASP A 102 -29.75 -2.40 18.11
N ARG A 103 -29.24 -2.57 19.33
CA ARG A 103 -27.85 -2.27 19.69
C ARG A 103 -27.14 -3.53 20.15
N ARG A 104 -25.92 -3.74 19.69
CA ARG A 104 -25.06 -4.85 20.11
C ARG A 104 -23.71 -4.34 20.54
N THR A 105 -23.15 -4.96 21.58
CA THR A 105 -21.78 -4.67 22.01
C THR A 105 -20.87 -5.81 21.59
N VAL A 106 -19.76 -5.49 20.94
CA VAL A 106 -18.76 -6.45 20.47
C VAL A 106 -17.36 -6.00 20.90
N PHE A 107 -16.43 -6.95 21.02
CA PHE A 107 -15.03 -6.65 21.29
C PHE A 107 -14.20 -6.92 20.03
N ALA A 108 -13.46 -5.93 19.58
CA ALA A 108 -12.66 -6.00 18.36
C ALA A 108 -11.16 -5.88 18.69
N GLY A 109 -10.34 -6.77 18.14
CA GLY A 109 -8.89 -6.83 18.34
C GLY A 109 -8.08 -5.82 17.53
N ILE A 110 -8.62 -4.61 17.32
CA ILE A 110 -8.10 -3.63 16.36
C ILE A 110 -7.48 -2.38 17.00
N LYS A 111 -7.19 -2.43 18.32
CA LYS A 111 -6.68 -1.29 19.11
C LYS A 111 -5.35 -0.72 18.60
N SER A 112 -4.52 -1.51 17.92
CA SER A 112 -3.25 -1.07 17.35
C SER A 112 -3.39 -0.36 16.00
N ALA A 113 -4.52 -0.55 15.31
CA ALA A 113 -4.75 -0.02 13.97
C ALA A 113 -5.68 1.20 13.96
N TYR A 114 -6.58 1.32 14.94
CA TYR A 114 -7.59 2.38 14.99
C TYR A 114 -7.78 2.92 16.40
N SER A 115 -7.89 4.23 16.54
CA SER A 115 -8.32 4.89 17.77
C SER A 115 -9.85 4.85 17.89
N PRO A 116 -10.42 4.83 19.12
CA PRO A 116 -11.88 4.78 19.29
C PRO A 116 -12.61 5.96 18.64
N GLU A 117 -12.01 7.15 18.68
CA GLU A 117 -12.56 8.37 18.10
C GLU A 117 -12.71 8.30 16.58
N ASP A 118 -11.85 7.57 15.88
CA ASP A 118 -11.92 7.39 14.42
C ASP A 118 -13.02 6.41 13.99
N LEU A 119 -13.53 5.62 14.94
CA LEU A 119 -14.49 4.56 14.69
C LEU A 119 -15.94 5.01 14.89
N VAL A 120 -16.20 6.02 15.71
CA VAL A 120 -17.57 6.50 15.94
C VAL A 120 -18.15 7.14 14.67
N GLY A 121 -19.34 6.70 14.26
CA GLY A 121 -20.03 7.16 13.05
C GLY A 121 -19.59 6.48 11.75
N ARG A 122 -18.77 5.42 11.84
CA ARG A 122 -18.46 4.53 10.71
C ARG A 122 -19.43 3.37 10.59
#